data_AF-A0AA86PNZ6-F1
#
_entry.id   AF-A0AA86PNZ6-F1
#
_cell.length_a   1.000
_cell.length_b   1.000
_cell.length_c   1.000
_cell.angle_alpha   90.00
_cell.angle_beta   90.00
_cell.angle_gamma   90.00
#
_symmetry.space_group_name_H-M   'P 1'
#
loop_
_entity.id
_entity.type
_entity.pdbx_description
1 polymer ?
#
loop_
_entity_poly.entity_id
_entity_poly.type
_entity_poly.pdbx_seq_one_letter_code
_entity_poly.pdbx_strand_id
1 'polypeptide(L)'
;MHTNQRWTETEDIEFRKLINRYQNDFMLIAERMDKSYNQVRSHYYNVQKRQRNLKTKLISQENIKTNQSKENLTESKYKLIVFELIQ
;
A
#
# COMPACT_ATOMS: atom_id res chain seq x y z
N MET A 1 4.88 -23.25 22.95
CA MET A 1 3.75 -22.35 22.66
C MET A 1 4.24 -21.30 21.67
N HIS A 2 3.79 -21.32 20.42
CA HIS A 2 4.15 -20.29 19.43
C HIS A 2 3.18 -19.12 19.60
N THR A 3 3.51 -18.17 20.47
CA THR A 3 2.71 -16.96 20.63
C THR A 3 2.83 -16.14 19.35
N ASN A 4 1.70 -15.95 18.67
CA ASN A 4 1.56 -15.09 17.52
C ASN A 4 1.64 -13.63 18.01
N GLN A 5 2.83 -13.22 18.44
CA GLN A 5 3.04 -11.94 19.10
C GLN A 5 2.81 -10.83 18.08
N ARG A 6 1.70 -10.10 18.28
CA ARG A 6 1.29 -9.01 17.40
C ARG A 6 2.30 -7.87 17.54
N TRP A 7 2.85 -7.41 16.41
CA TRP A 7 3.72 -6.24 16.37
C TRP A 7 2.93 -5.00 16.80
N THR A 8 3.43 -4.31 17.81
CA THR A 8 2.90 -3.04 18.28
C THR A 8 3.30 -1.90 17.33
N GLU A 9 2.63 -0.75 17.44
CA GLU A 9 2.94 0.42 16.62
C GLU A 9 4.36 0.93 16.87
N THR A 10 4.79 0.96 18.15
CA THR A 10 6.15 1.34 18.54
C THR A 10 7.19 0.39 17.95
N GLU A 11 6.96 -0.92 18.03
CA GLU A 11 7.87 -1.90 17.42
C GLU A 11 7.93 -1.77 15.89
N ASP A 12 6.81 -1.44 15.24
CA ASP A 12 6.77 -1.24 13.78
C ASP A 12 7.52 0.04 13.36
N ILE A 13 7.48 1.09 14.18
CA ILE A 13 8.29 2.31 13.98
C ILE A 13 9.78 1.99 14.11
N GLU A 14 10.18 1.32 15.19
CA GLU A 14 11.58 0.93 15.40
C GLU A 14 12.08 -0.03 14.32
N PHE A 15 11.28 -1.03 13.94
CA PHE A 15 11.57 -1.93 12.83
C PHE A 15 11.84 -1.18 11.53
N ARG A 16 11.03 -0.17 11.18
CA ARG A 16 11.26 0.65 9.98
C ARG A 16 12.57 1.44 10.03
N LYS A 17 12.91 2.01 11.19
CA LYS A 17 14.21 2.69 11.38
C LYS A 17 15.38 1.73 11.19
N LEU A 18 15.29 0.54 11.78
CA LEU A 18 16.31 -0.49 11.72
C LEU A 18 16.45 -1.07 10.31
N ILE A 19 15.35 -1.35 9.60
CA ILE A 19 15.37 -1.79 8.20
C ILE A 19 15.99 -0.72 7.29
N ASN A 20 15.66 0.57 7.49
CA ASN A 20 16.28 1.63 6.69
C ASN A 20 17.79 1.74 6.94
N ARG A 21 18.24 1.46 8.18
CA ARG A 21 19.66 1.54 8.55
C ARG A 21 20.46 0.31 8.13
N TYR A 22 19.94 -0.87 8.40
CA TYR A 22 20.63 -2.17 8.27
C TYR A 22 20.15 -2.99 7.07
N GLN A 23 19.19 -2.47 6.30
CA GLN A 23 18.65 -3.11 5.09
C GLN A 23 18.12 -4.52 5.38
N ASN A 24 18.77 -5.54 4.82
CA ASN A 24 18.35 -6.93 4.90
C ASN A 24 19.13 -7.73 5.95
N ASP A 25 19.90 -7.09 6.84
CA ASP A 25 20.54 -7.77 7.96
C ASP A 25 19.51 -8.10 9.06
N PHE A 26 18.68 -9.10 8.79
CA PHE A 26 17.63 -9.51 9.70
C PHE A 26 18.16 -10.12 11.00
N MET A 27 19.41 -10.59 11.02
CA MET A 27 20.03 -11.14 12.24
C MET A 27 20.34 -10.00 13.21
N LEU A 28 20.96 -8.93 12.73
CA LEU A 28 21.22 -7.73 13.54
C LEU A 28 19.93 -7.02 13.97
N ILE A 29 18.91 -6.99 13.11
CA ILE A 29 17.62 -6.39 13.44
C ILE A 29 16.88 -7.23 14.49
N ALA A 30 16.96 -8.56 14.39
CA ALA A 30 16.40 -9.49 15.38
C ALA A 30 17.01 -9.27 16.77
N GLU A 31 18.34 -9.16 16.85
CA GLU A 31 19.06 -8.86 18.08
C GLU A 31 18.60 -7.52 18.70
N ARG A 32 18.49 -6.47 17.88
CA ARG A 32 18.08 -5.13 18.36
C ARG A 32 16.62 -5.03 18.79
N MET A 33 15.75 -5.85 18.21
CA MET A 33 14.31 -5.85 18.49
C MET A 33 13.90 -6.84 19.58
N ASP A 34 14.85 -7.61 20.12
CA ASP A 34 14.59 -8.74 21.01
C ASP A 34 13.52 -9.69 20.44
N LYS A 35 13.69 -10.05 19.15
CA LYS A 35 12.80 -10.94 18.41
C LYS A 35 13.61 -12.02 17.72
N SER A 36 12.99 -13.15 17.43
CA SER A 36 13.62 -14.17 16.60
C SER A 36 13.79 -13.70 15.16
N TYR A 37 14.84 -14.19 14.49
CA TYR A 37 15.06 -13.98 13.06
C TYR A 37 13.81 -14.27 12.22
N ASN A 38 13.10 -15.36 12.52
CA ASN A 38 11.89 -15.76 11.79
C ASN A 38 10.75 -14.77 11.98
N GLN A 39 10.58 -14.19 13.17
CA GLN A 39 9.57 -13.15 13.41
C GLN A 39 9.88 -11.88 12.61
N VAL A 40 11.14 -11.43 12.62
CA VAL A 40 11.57 -10.25 11.88
C VAL A 40 11.42 -10.45 10.37
N ARG A 41 11.91 -11.57 9.85
CA ARG A 41 11.81 -11.93 8.42
C ARG A 41 10.35 -12.04 7.97
N SER A 42 9.50 -12.71 8.76
CA SER A 42 8.07 -12.84 8.43
C SER A 42 7.38 -11.47 8.43
N HIS A 43 7.70 -10.61 9.41
CA HIS A 43 7.16 -9.26 9.47
C HIS A 43 7.57 -8.43 8.25
N TYR A 44 8.83 -8.47 7.85
CA TYR A 44 9.34 -7.80 6.66
C TYR A 44 8.51 -8.16 5.41
N TYR A 45 8.36 -9.45 5.11
CA TYR A 45 7.59 -9.87 3.93
C TYR A 45 6.10 -9.55 4.04
N ASN A 46 5.53 -9.58 5.24
CA ASN A 46 4.15 -9.15 5.47
C ASN A 46 3.96 -7.65 5.24
N VAL A 47 4.91 -6.81 5.65
CA VAL A 47 4.93 -5.36 5.33
C VAL A 47 5.02 -5.16 3.82
N GLN A 48 5.96 -5.83 3.14
CA GLN A 48 6.13 -5.73 1.69
C GLN A 48 4.89 -6.18 0.91
N LYS A 49 4.23 -7.26 1.35
CA LYS A 49 2.96 -7.73 0.78
C LYS A 49 1.85 -6.69 0.97
N ARG A 50 1.73 -6.11 2.17
CA ARG A 50 0.74 -5.05 2.45
C ARG A 50 0.97 -3.82 1.57
N GLN A 51 2.21 -3.36 1.42
CA GLN A 51 2.56 -2.21 0.57
C GLN A 51 2.20 -2.47 -0.90
N ARG A 52 2.53 -3.64 -1.44
CA ARG A 52 2.13 -4.03 -2.81
C ARG A 52 0.61 -4.01 -2.99
N ASN A 53 -0.12 -4.60 -2.04
CA ASN A 53 -1.58 -4.62 -2.10
C ASN A 53 -2.19 -3.20 -2.04
N LEU A 54 -1.64 -2.32 -1.21
CA LEU A 54 -2.06 -0.92 -1.12
C LEU A 54 -1.79 -0.17 -2.44
N LYS A 55 -0.61 -0.37 -3.04
CA LYS A 55 -0.28 0.20 -4.35
C LYS A 55 -1.26 -0.25 -5.43
N THR A 56 -1.56 -1.55 -5.49
CA THR A 56 -2.55 -2.08 -6.45
C THR A 56 -3.92 -1.45 -6.23
N LYS A 57 -4.39 -1.34 -4.98
CA LYS A 57 -5.68 -0.71 -4.66
C LYS A 57 -5.74 0.76 -5.07
N LEU A 58 -4.66 1.52 -4.81
CA LEU A 58 -4.56 2.93 -5.20
C LEU A 58 -4.64 3.09 -6.71
N ILE A 59 -3.87 2.29 -7.47
CA ILE A 59 -3.91 2.30 -8.94
C ILE A 59 -5.30 1.95 -9.46
N SER A 60 -5.96 0.94 -8.89
CA SER A 60 -7.34 0.59 -9.28
C SER A 60 -8.32 1.74 -9.02
N GLN A 61 -8.20 2.46 -7.89
CA GLN A 61 -9.05 3.61 -7.59
C GLN A 61 -8.77 4.79 -8.51
N GLU A 62 -7.52 5.08 -8.83
CA GLU A 62 -7.14 6.12 -9.80
C GLU A 62 -7.72 5.81 -11.18
N ASN A 63 -7.59 4.57 -11.65
CA ASN A 63 -8.14 4.13 -12.93
C ASN A 63 -9.67 4.30 -12.98
N ILE A 64 -10.39 3.96 -11.90
CA ILE A 64 -11.85 4.16 -11.81
C ILE A 64 -12.19 5.66 -11.88
N LYS A 65 -11.51 6.52 -11.14
CA LYS A 65 -11.73 7.98 -11.18
C LYS A 65 -11.46 8.57 -12.56
N THR A 66 -10.40 8.13 -13.23
CA THR A 66 -10.09 8.58 -14.60
C THR A 66 -11.13 8.11 -15.62
N ASN A 67 -11.69 6.92 -15.45
CA ASN A 67 -12.73 6.42 -16.34
C ASN A 67 -14.06 7.17 -16.12
N GLN A 68 -14.46 7.42 -14.87
CA GLN A 68 -15.65 8.23 -14.55
C GLN A 68 -15.54 9.67 -15.07
N SER A 69 -14.35 10.29 -14.95
CA SER A 69 -14.16 11.66 -15.48
C SER A 69 -14.16 11.71 -17.01
N LYS A 70 -13.69 10.65 -17.70
CA LYS A 70 -13.84 10.52 -19.15
C LYS A 70 -15.30 10.31 -19.58
N GLU A 71 -16.04 9.45 -18.89
CA GLU A 71 -17.47 9.21 -19.14
C GLU A 71 -18.30 10.49 -18.98
N ASN A 72 -18.05 11.26 -17.91
CA ASN A 72 -18.70 12.56 -17.70
C ASN A 72 -18.34 13.59 -18.79
N LEU A 73 -17.10 13.59 -19.29
CA LEU A 73 -16.68 14.48 -20.38
C LEU A 73 -17.36 14.12 -21.70
N THR A 74 -17.52 12.82 -21.99
CA THR A 74 -18.26 12.35 -23.16
C THR A 74 -19.76 12.67 -23.05
N GLU A 75 -20.39 12.42 -21.91
CA GLU A 75 -21.82 12.71 -21.72
C GLU A 75 -22.12 14.21 -21.83
N SER A 76 -21.24 15.06 -21.30
CA SER A 76 -21.34 16.52 -21.45
C SER A 76 -21.21 16.97 -22.91
N LYS A 77 -20.27 16.40 -23.69
CA LYS A 77 -20.12 16.70 -25.12
C LYS A 77 -21.34 16.27 -25.95
N TYR A 78 -21.90 15.09 -25.69
CA TYR A 78 -23.11 14.63 -26.39
C TYR A 78 -24.33 15.50 -26.04
N LYS A 79 -24.48 15.98 -24.80
CA LYS A 79 -25.55 16.92 -24.42
C LYS A 79 -25.43 18.27 -25.12
N LEU A 80 -24.20 18.80 -25.25
CA LEU A 80 -23.94 20.07 -25.96
C LEU A 80 -24.25 19.97 -27.46
N ILE A 81 -23.79 18.90 -28.12
CA ILE A 81 -24.02 18.70 -29.57
C ILE A 81 -25.51 18.52 -29.90
N VAL A 82 -26.26 17.81 -29.04
CA VAL A 82 -27.72 17.63 -29.25
C VAL A 82 -28.48 18.95 -29.10
N PHE A 83 -28.02 19.86 -28.23
CA PHE A 83 -28.66 21.17 -28.03
C PHE A 83 -28.46 22.10 -29.23
N GLU A 84 -27.33 22.01 -29.94
CA GLU A 84 -27.03 22.83 -31.13
C GLU A 84 -27.75 22.35 -32.40
N LEU A 85 -28.23 21.09 -32.45
CA LEU A 85 -28.89 20.51 -33.63
C LEU A 85 -30.42 20.70 -33.65
N ILE A 86 -31.01 21.32 -32.63
CA ILE A 86 -32.49 21.47 -32.47
C ILE A 86 -32.95 22.93 -32.68
N GLN A 87 -32.05 23.87 -33.02
CA GLN A 87 -32.42 25.24 -33.43
C GLN A 87 -32.56 25.37 -34.95
#